data_AF-A0A8S0VK49-F1
#
_entry.id   AF-A0A8S0VK49-F1
#
_cell.length_a   1.000
_cell.length_b   1.000
_cell.length_c   1.000
_cell.angle_alpha   90.00
_cell.angle_beta   90.00
_cell.angle_gamma   90.00
#
_symmetry.space_group_name_H-M   'P 1'
#
loop_
_entity.id
_entity.type
_entity.pdbx_description
1 polymer ?
#
loop_
_entity_poly.entity_id
_entity_poly.type
_entity_poly.pdbx_seq_one_letter_code
_entity_poly.pdbx_strand_id
1 'polypeptide(L)'
;MKIETIAIRTRAYEFLRSIGAVPDEPDGGLELPVTVEVMQDRVDFLHKLGLTIEDINNYPLVLGCSVKKNMIPVLDYLGKLGVRKSPFTEFLRRYPQVLHASVVVDPSPVVKYLQGMDIKPHDVPRVLEKYP
;
A
#
# COMPACT_ATOMS: atom_id res chain seq x y z
N MET A 1 -15.67 2.10 -25.97
CA MET A 1 -15.15 2.86 -24.82
C MET A 1 -15.83 2.55 -23.49
N LYS A 2 -17.02 3.09 -23.12
CA LYS A 2 -17.58 2.85 -21.76
C LYS A 2 -17.89 1.37 -21.44
N ILE A 3 -18.38 0.61 -22.42
CA ILE A 3 -18.75 -0.81 -22.25
C ILE A 3 -17.52 -1.71 -22.05
N GLU A 4 -16.42 -1.46 -22.77
CA GLU A 4 -15.17 -2.22 -22.64
C GLU A 4 -14.54 -2.01 -21.25
N THR A 5 -14.52 -0.78 -20.75
CA THR A 5 -13.99 -0.49 -19.41
C THR A 5 -14.78 -1.19 -18.30
N ILE A 6 -16.11 -1.32 -18.46
CA ILE A 6 -16.96 -2.05 -17.50
C ILE A 6 -16.63 -3.55 -17.54
N ALA A 7 -16.59 -4.16 -18.72
CA ALA A 7 -16.29 -5.60 -18.86
C ALA A 7 -14.90 -5.96 -18.31
N ILE A 8 -13.92 -5.08 -18.54
CA ILE A 8 -12.56 -5.26 -18.06
C ILE A 8 -12.50 -5.14 -16.51
N ARG A 9 -13.21 -4.17 -15.91
CA ARG A 9 -13.34 -4.07 -14.45
C ARG A 9 -14.02 -5.30 -13.87
N THR A 10 -15.10 -5.79 -14.47
CA THR A 10 -15.81 -7.01 -14.02
C THR A 10 -14.84 -8.19 -13.89
N ARG A 11 -13.97 -8.41 -14.89
CA ARG A 11 -12.95 -9.48 -14.84
C ARG A 11 -11.94 -9.31 -13.70
N ALA A 12 -11.54 -8.07 -13.40
CA ALA A 12 -10.63 -7.80 -12.27
C ALA A 12 -11.32 -8.12 -10.93
N TYR A 13 -12.60 -7.78 -10.77
CA TYR A 13 -13.38 -8.14 -9.58
C TYR A 13 -13.60 -9.66 -9.47
N GLU A 14 -13.91 -10.35 -10.56
CA GLU A 14 -14.02 -11.81 -10.59
C GLU A 14 -12.71 -12.48 -10.20
N PHE A 15 -11.59 -11.98 -10.71
CA PHE A 15 -10.26 -12.45 -10.32
C PHE A 15 -10.05 -12.30 -8.81
N LEU A 16 -10.28 -11.11 -8.25
CA LEU A 16 -10.12 -10.86 -6.81
C LEU A 16 -11.00 -11.79 -5.97
N ARG A 17 -12.26 -11.98 -6.36
CA ARG A 17 -13.17 -12.92 -5.69
C ARG A 17 -12.65 -14.36 -5.74
N SER A 18 -12.04 -14.78 -6.86
CA SER A 18 -11.52 -16.14 -7.00
C SER A 18 -10.34 -16.45 -6.07
N ILE A 19 -9.58 -15.43 -5.66
CA ILE A 19 -8.49 -15.54 -4.67
C ILE A 19 -8.93 -15.21 -3.23
N GLY A 20 -10.21 -14.93 -3.01
CA GLY A 20 -10.77 -14.58 -1.71
C GLY A 20 -10.60 -13.10 -1.30
N ALA A 21 -10.12 -12.25 -2.20
CA ALA A 21 -10.08 -10.81 -2.00
C ALA A 21 -11.45 -10.22 -2.33
N VAL A 22 -12.07 -9.56 -1.35
CA VAL A 22 -13.40 -8.96 -1.49
C VAL A 22 -13.25 -7.44 -1.31
N PRO A 23 -12.87 -6.71 -2.37
CA PRO A 23 -13.01 -5.26 -2.32
C PRO A 23 -14.50 -4.93 -2.19
N ASP A 24 -14.86 -4.06 -1.25
CA ASP A 24 -16.21 -3.50 -1.18
C ASP A 24 -16.65 -3.00 -2.57
N GLU A 25 -17.91 -3.30 -2.91
CA GLU A 25 -18.49 -3.16 -4.25
C GLU A 25 -18.44 -1.72 -4.83
N PRO A 26 -18.67 -1.54 -6.14
CA PRO A 26 -18.27 -0.37 -6.95
C PRO A 26 -18.81 1.01 -6.52
N ASP A 27 -19.72 1.06 -5.56
CA ASP A 27 -20.33 2.29 -5.05
C ASP A 27 -19.42 3.02 -4.04
N GLY A 28 -18.35 2.34 -3.58
CA GLY A 28 -17.44 2.78 -2.49
C GLY A 28 -16.11 3.42 -2.90
N GLY A 29 -15.91 3.80 -4.16
CA GLY A 29 -14.81 4.71 -4.56
C GLY A 29 -13.44 4.09 -4.87
N LEU A 30 -13.29 2.76 -4.89
CA LEU A 30 -12.04 2.13 -5.32
C LEU A 30 -11.96 2.05 -6.86
N GLU A 31 -11.18 2.95 -7.46
CA GLU A 31 -10.80 2.83 -8.86
C GLU A 31 -9.75 1.74 -9.04
N LEU A 32 -10.22 0.52 -9.32
CA LEU A 32 -9.33 -0.56 -9.70
C LEU A 32 -8.72 -0.30 -11.08
N PRO A 33 -7.44 -0.65 -11.28
CA PRO A 33 -6.78 -0.59 -12.57
C PRO A 33 -7.48 -1.50 -13.57
N VAL A 34 -7.18 -1.20 -14.82
CA VAL A 34 -7.95 -1.71 -15.95
C VAL A 34 -7.80 -3.24 -16.02
N THR A 35 -6.61 -3.85 -16.02
CA THR A 35 -6.50 -5.30 -16.32
C THR A 35 -6.29 -6.23 -15.12
N VAL A 36 -6.69 -7.50 -15.29
CA VAL A 36 -6.42 -8.61 -14.35
C VAL A 36 -4.92 -8.77 -14.09
N GLU A 37 -4.09 -8.65 -15.13
CA GLU A 37 -2.62 -8.75 -15.01
C GLU A 37 -2.05 -7.70 -14.04
N VAL A 38 -2.49 -6.44 -14.16
CA VAL A 38 -2.05 -5.38 -13.24
C VAL A 38 -2.52 -5.66 -11.81
N MET A 39 -3.66 -6.35 -11.67
CA MET A 39 -4.20 -6.69 -10.37
C MET A 39 -3.49 -7.88 -9.72
N GLN A 40 -3.17 -8.91 -10.51
CA GLN A 40 -2.30 -10.00 -10.09
C GLN A 40 -0.93 -9.47 -9.64
N ASP A 41 -0.30 -8.59 -10.43
CA ASP A 41 1.00 -8.00 -10.08
C ASP A 41 0.97 -7.26 -8.73
N ARG A 42 -0.14 -6.58 -8.41
CA ARG A 42 -0.33 -5.88 -7.12
C ARG A 42 -0.47 -6.88 -5.98
N VAL A 43 -1.33 -7.88 -6.14
CA VAL A 43 -1.54 -8.93 -5.13
C VAL A 43 -0.23 -9.69 -4.86
N ASP A 44 0.49 -10.08 -5.91
CA ASP A 44 1.78 -10.76 -5.81
C ASP A 44 2.82 -9.91 -5.09
N PHE A 45 2.83 -8.60 -5.34
CA PHE A 45 3.71 -7.68 -4.64
C PHE A 45 3.36 -7.58 -3.16
N LEU A 46 2.08 -7.48 -2.81
CA LEU A 46 1.63 -7.45 -1.41
C LEU A 46 1.97 -8.76 -0.68
N HIS A 47 1.82 -9.90 -1.34
CA HIS A 47 2.27 -11.19 -0.81
C HIS A 47 3.79 -11.25 -0.60
N LYS A 48 4.60 -10.68 -1.51
CA LYS A 48 6.05 -10.56 -1.33
C LYS A 48 6.43 -9.69 -0.13
N LEU A 49 5.56 -8.78 0.31
CA LEU A 49 5.71 -8.01 1.55
C LEU A 49 5.23 -8.77 2.80
N GLY A 50 4.71 -9.98 2.64
CA GLY A 50 4.18 -10.82 3.71
C GLY A 50 2.72 -10.53 4.08
N LEU A 51 2.01 -9.71 3.31
CA LEU A 51 0.59 -9.45 3.52
C LEU A 51 -0.24 -10.61 2.97
N THR A 52 -1.26 -11.00 3.74
CA THR A 52 -2.20 -12.07 3.40
C THR A 52 -3.44 -11.52 2.69
N ILE A 53 -4.31 -12.40 2.18
CA ILE A 53 -5.62 -12.00 1.65
C ILE A 53 -6.49 -11.37 2.75
N GLU A 54 -6.38 -11.85 3.99
CA GLU A 54 -7.05 -11.24 5.14
C GLU A 54 -6.56 -9.80 5.36
N ASP A 55 -5.25 -9.56 5.31
CA ASP A 55 -4.68 -8.20 5.43
C ASP A 55 -5.17 -7.28 4.30
N ILE A 56 -5.30 -7.80 3.08
CA ILE A 56 -5.85 -7.08 1.93
C ILE A 56 -7.33 -6.75 2.16
N ASN A 57 -8.12 -7.69 2.66
CA ASN A 57 -9.54 -7.48 2.95
C ASN A 57 -9.75 -6.49 4.12
N ASN A 58 -8.82 -6.43 5.07
CA ASN A 58 -8.83 -5.44 6.16
C ASN A 58 -8.55 -4.02 5.66
N TYR A 59 -7.92 -3.85 4.50
CA TYR A 59 -7.73 -2.55 3.85
C TYR A 59 -7.72 -2.66 2.31
N PRO A 60 -8.88 -2.86 1.66
CA PRO A 60 -8.95 -3.17 0.22
C PRO A 60 -8.45 -2.04 -0.67
N LEU A 61 -8.44 -0.80 -0.17
CA LEU A 61 -7.94 0.36 -0.89
C LEU A 61 -6.48 0.19 -1.33
N VAL A 62 -5.68 -0.65 -0.65
CA VAL A 62 -4.30 -0.96 -1.07
C VAL A 62 -4.21 -1.51 -2.50
N LEU A 63 -5.26 -2.18 -2.96
CA LEU A 63 -5.36 -2.70 -4.34
C LEU A 63 -5.45 -1.56 -5.36
N GLY A 64 -5.79 -0.33 -4.95
CA GLY A 64 -5.75 0.88 -5.76
C GLY A 64 -4.34 1.44 -5.96
N CYS A 65 -3.38 1.15 -5.05
CA CYS A 65 -2.03 1.68 -5.14
C CYS A 65 -1.26 1.11 -6.34
N SER A 66 -0.52 1.97 -7.03
CA SER A 66 0.46 1.50 -8.00
C SER A 66 1.70 0.95 -7.29
N VAL A 67 2.13 -0.26 -7.67
CA VAL A 67 3.40 -0.83 -7.20
C VAL A 67 4.56 0.12 -7.48
N LYS A 68 4.68 0.63 -8.71
CA LYS A 68 5.81 1.45 -9.15
C LYS A 68 5.73 2.92 -8.70
N LYS A 69 4.52 3.49 -8.62
CA LYS A 69 4.36 4.93 -8.31
C LYS A 69 4.09 5.23 -6.85
N ASN A 70 3.55 4.28 -6.08
CA ASN A 70 3.19 4.49 -4.68
C ASN A 70 4.01 3.57 -3.77
N MET A 71 3.84 2.25 -3.91
CA MET A 71 4.41 1.29 -2.95
C MET A 71 5.94 1.32 -2.95
N ILE A 72 6.61 1.11 -4.08
CA ILE A 72 8.08 1.07 -4.16
C ILE A 72 8.73 2.37 -3.65
N PRO A 73 8.30 3.58 -4.07
CA PRO A 73 8.88 4.82 -3.57
C PRO A 73 8.79 4.98 -2.04
N VAL A 74 7.64 4.65 -1.45
CA VAL A 74 7.46 4.70 0.01
C VAL A 74 8.35 3.69 0.72
N LEU A 75 8.39 2.45 0.24
CA LEU A 75 9.21 1.39 0.81
C LEU A 75 10.70 1.74 0.75
N ASP A 76 11.17 2.27 -0.38
CA ASP A 76 12.55 2.73 -0.56
C ASP A 76 12.89 3.90 0.38
N TYR A 77 11.96 4.85 0.54
CA TYR A 77 12.14 5.96 1.48
C TYR A 77 12.25 5.49 2.93
N LEU A 78 11.35 4.61 3.39
CA LEU A 78 11.40 4.03 4.73
C LEU A 78 12.70 3.24 4.93
N GLY A 79 13.14 2.49 3.92
CA GLY A 79 14.42 1.78 3.92
C GLY A 79 15.62 2.72 4.06
N LYS A 80 15.63 3.86 3.35
CA LYS A 80 16.67 4.89 3.44
C LYS A 80 16.72 5.57 4.81
N LEU A 81 15.59 5.69 5.50
CA LEU A 81 15.57 6.18 6.88
C LEU A 81 16.21 5.17 7.84
N GLY A 82 16.18 3.87 7.51
CA GLY A 82 16.68 2.79 8.35
C GLY A 82 15.58 1.96 9.02
N VAL A 83 14.33 2.06 8.55
CA VAL A 83 13.24 1.19 9.01
C VAL A 83 13.57 -0.25 8.64
N ARG A 84 13.61 -1.13 9.65
CA ARG A 84 14.09 -2.50 9.48
C ARG A 84 13.08 -3.35 8.70
N LYS A 85 13.60 -4.31 7.93
CA LYS A 85 12.77 -5.24 7.14
C LYS A 85 11.98 -6.25 7.98
N SER A 86 12.50 -6.68 9.14
CA SER A 86 11.81 -7.71 9.95
C SER A 86 10.50 -7.24 10.62
N PRO A 87 10.36 -5.99 11.08
CA PRO A 87 9.06 -5.46 11.54
C PRO A 87 8.18 -4.94 10.39
N PHE A 88 8.63 -5.03 9.13
CA PHE A 88 8.00 -4.29 8.04
C PHE A 88 6.61 -4.82 7.69
N THR A 89 6.41 -6.14 7.71
CA THR A 89 5.07 -6.73 7.51
C THR A 89 4.11 -6.29 8.61
N GLU A 90 4.53 -6.32 9.88
CA GLU A 90 3.68 -5.90 11.01
C GLU A 90 3.39 -4.40 10.99
N PHE A 91 4.35 -3.59 10.56
CA PHE A 91 4.15 -2.17 10.29
C PHE A 91 3.07 -1.96 9.22
N LEU A 92 3.14 -2.69 8.10
CA LEU A 92 2.16 -2.60 7.02
C LEU A 92 0.78 -3.11 7.42
N ARG A 93 0.67 -4.14 8.27
CA ARG A 93 -0.62 -4.60 8.80
C ARG A 93 -1.28 -3.55 9.70
N ARG A 94 -0.49 -2.86 10.54
CA ARG A 94 -1.00 -1.79 11.41
C ARG A 94 -1.30 -0.50 10.65
N TYR A 95 -0.59 -0.25 9.56
CA TYR A 95 -0.67 1.01 8.82
C TYR A 95 -0.53 0.84 7.30
N PRO A 96 -1.48 0.14 6.65
CA PRO A 96 -1.40 -0.18 5.22
C PRO A 96 -1.56 1.05 4.33
N GLN A 97 -2.21 2.11 4.83
CA GLN A 97 -2.40 3.38 4.13
C GLN A 97 -1.08 4.09 3.76
N VAL A 98 0.03 3.76 4.44
CA VAL A 98 1.36 4.26 4.05
C VAL A 98 1.70 3.93 2.60
N LEU A 99 1.19 2.82 2.06
CA LEU A 99 1.45 2.40 0.69
C LEU A 99 0.77 3.28 -0.36
N HIS A 100 -0.20 4.11 0.02
CA HIS A 100 -0.79 5.15 -0.84
C HIS A 100 0.02 6.43 -0.85
N ALA A 101 0.83 6.66 0.18
CA ALA A 101 1.43 7.95 0.46
C ALA A 101 2.35 8.41 -0.67
N SER A 102 2.38 9.72 -0.88
CA SER A 102 3.43 10.35 -1.68
C SER A 102 4.56 10.76 -0.75
N VAL A 103 5.76 10.20 -0.95
CA VAL A 103 6.93 10.48 -0.09
C VAL A 103 7.14 11.98 0.15
N VAL A 104 6.97 12.80 -0.89
CA VAL A 104 7.20 14.26 -0.83
C VAL A 104 6.09 14.99 -0.08
N VAL A 105 4.85 14.49 -0.15
CA VAL A 105 3.67 15.14 0.44
C VAL A 105 3.47 14.69 1.89
N ASP A 106 3.77 13.43 2.18
CA ASP A 106 3.34 12.76 3.41
C ASP A 106 4.57 12.37 4.29
N PRO A 107 5.34 11.28 4.04
CA PRO A 107 6.47 10.89 4.89
C PRO A 107 7.54 11.97 5.11
N SER A 108 7.97 12.67 4.07
CA SER A 108 9.09 13.63 4.20
C SER A 108 8.75 14.80 5.12
N PRO A 109 7.57 15.46 4.99
CA PRO A 109 7.14 16.46 5.96
C PRO A 109 7.03 15.94 7.39
N VAL A 110 6.51 14.72 7.60
CA VAL A 110 6.43 14.10 8.94
C VAL A 110 7.84 13.91 9.53
N VAL A 111 8.79 13.39 8.76
CA VAL A 111 10.18 13.21 9.22
C VAL A 111 10.82 14.55 9.58
N LYS A 112 10.63 15.59 8.75
CA LYS A 112 11.14 16.94 9.04
C LYS A 112 10.53 17.50 10.32
N TYR A 113 9.24 17.28 10.54
CA TYR A 113 8.56 17.68 11.76
C TYR A 113 9.17 16.98 13.00
N LEU A 114 9.34 15.66 12.94
CA LEU A 114 9.98 14.90 14.03
C LEU A 114 11.38 15.42 14.36
N GLN A 115 12.19 15.71 13.33
CA GLN A 115 13.53 16.29 13.51
C GLN A 115 13.48 17.70 14.11
N GLY A 116 12.47 18.50 13.77
CA GLY A 116 12.20 19.80 14.40
C GLY A 116 11.79 19.70 15.88
N MET A 117 11.30 18.53 16.32
CA MET A 117 11.06 18.19 17.73
C MET A 117 12.28 17.58 18.42
N ASP A 118 13.47 17.81 17.87
CA ASP A 118 14.76 17.36 18.41
C ASP A 118 15.00 15.83 18.35
N ILE A 119 14.15 15.07 17.64
CA ILE A 119 14.36 13.65 17.38
C ILE A 119 15.54 13.49 16.43
N LYS A 120 16.56 12.76 16.87
CA LYS A 120 17.78 12.59 16.07
C LYS A 120 17.50 11.70 14.85
N PRO A 121 18.18 11.92 13.70
CA PRO A 121 17.93 11.14 12.49
C PRO A 121 18.01 9.62 12.70
N HIS A 122 18.89 9.13 13.58
CA HIS A 122 19.02 7.70 13.88
C HIS A 122 17.87 7.14 14.74
N ASP A 123 17.10 7.99 15.42
CA ASP A 123 15.93 7.59 16.23
C ASP A 123 14.63 7.58 15.41
N VAL A 124 14.59 8.31 14.29
CA VAL A 124 13.38 8.42 13.43
C VAL A 124 12.82 7.03 13.04
N PRO A 125 13.61 6.05 12.57
CA PRO A 125 13.08 4.74 12.21
C PRO A 125 12.36 4.06 13.37
N ARG A 126 12.92 4.17 14.58
CA ARG A 126 12.35 3.57 15.78
C ARG A 126 11.00 4.22 16.13
N VAL A 127 10.88 5.54 15.93
CA VAL A 127 9.61 6.25 16.13
C VAL A 127 8.57 5.75 15.14
N LEU A 128 8.90 5.68 13.84
CA LEU A 128 7.99 5.21 12.80
C LEU A 128 7.61 3.73 13.01
N GLU A 129 8.55 2.86 13.35
CA GLU A 129 8.27 1.44 13.65
C GLU A 129 7.28 1.29 14.82
N LYS A 130 7.39 2.14 15.84
CA LYS A 130 6.56 2.05 17.05
C LYS A 130 5.21 2.75 16.87
N TYR A 131 5.19 3.88 16.17
CA TYR A 131 4.03 4.75 15.93
C TYR A 131 3.90 5.04 14.41
N PRO A 132 3.39 4.07 13.64
CA PRO A 132 3.20 4.19 12.19
C PRO A 132 2.24 5.31 11.77
#